data_AF-A0AAU1VM88-F1
#
_entry.id   AF-A0AAU1VM88-F1
#
_cell.length_a   1.000
_cell.length_b   1.000
_cell.length_c   1.000
_cell.angle_alpha   90.00
_cell.angle_beta   90.00
_cell.angle_gamma   90.00
#
_symmetry.space_group_name_H-M   'P 1'
#
loop_
_entity.id
_entity.type
_entity.pdbx_description
1 polymer ?
#
loop_
_entity_poly.entity_id
_entity_poly.type
_entity_poly.pdbx_seq_one_letter_code
_entity_poly.pdbx_strand_id
1 'polypeptide(L)'
;MDDSSAAGISGPEGEPPRRLPKALNALFCLVAVAGIGLSVWAVVTQLSDLRARSESRERIEAGCGGLVDPDLVLGLHGDTDRVELADRYRIDSTRRVSNCLVYRVGEPGTTYGHFALTLTMYPADPNTDERQVALDDDPFDLRRGGVDDVSAAADHAVPHPLGDGGLGEYESHMVTARALCADGGKISSVEASAIAKYADVATPEDRRTLAGLARQAVERAAAEQGCPSRLPALPAELPEAGFALGPADAAGGTCAWYGRLIAAEGRGSLPDRALAAPAGKASAHDACLLALGEDETRRIWPAYEKTTKRPRDLRIVLANSPLWVKTETVVGDGTRGIRTGLQNRTAIRPGTAGTDEFAWWASSVCDGRPALHLMQVSYPYDRILQDRLEPLFRAYVDDATGRRGCTGVVLPGAADFADR
;
A
#
# COMPACT_ATOMS: atom_id res chain seq x y z
N MET A 1 -65.21 101.21 27.82
CA MET A 1 -64.04 101.86 27.22
C MET A 1 -62.99 100.79 27.08
N ASP A 2 -62.90 100.32 25.83
CA ASP A 2 -61.76 99.78 25.07
C ASP A 2 -60.95 98.62 25.71
N ASP A 3 -60.60 97.53 25.02
CA ASP A 3 -60.52 97.31 23.57
C ASP A 3 -60.48 95.81 23.21
N SER A 4 -61.11 95.50 22.07
CA SER A 4 -60.85 94.49 21.03
C SER A 4 -60.06 93.19 21.34
N SER A 5 -60.67 92.02 21.18
CA SER A 5 -60.84 91.25 19.91
C SER A 5 -59.52 90.80 19.24
N ALA A 6 -59.23 89.50 19.32
CA ALA A 6 -58.19 88.85 18.51
C ALA A 6 -58.76 87.59 17.82
N ALA A 7 -58.57 87.56 16.50
CA ALA A 7 -59.16 86.66 15.52
C ALA A 7 -58.54 85.25 15.52
N GLY A 8 -59.38 84.26 15.17
CA GLY A 8 -59.00 82.88 14.92
C GLY A 8 -58.28 82.69 13.57
N ILE A 9 -57.24 81.86 13.60
CA ILE A 9 -56.44 81.44 12.45
C ILE A 9 -56.82 79.99 12.10
N SER A 10 -57.17 79.79 10.84
CA SER A 10 -57.29 78.50 10.16
C SER A 10 -55.92 77.90 9.81
N GLY A 11 -55.75 76.59 10.00
CA GLY A 11 -54.58 75.81 9.56
C GLY A 11 -54.84 74.29 9.62
N PRO A 12 -54.15 73.47 8.80
CA PRO A 12 -54.77 72.37 8.06
C PRO A 12 -54.56 70.95 8.63
N GLU A 13 -55.29 70.02 8.02
CA GLU A 13 -55.30 68.56 8.20
C GLU A 13 -53.90 67.94 8.31
N GLY A 14 -53.70 67.14 9.37
CA GLY A 14 -52.54 66.28 9.56
C GLY A 14 -52.94 64.81 9.56
N GLU A 15 -52.46 64.08 8.54
CA GLU A 15 -52.53 62.61 8.41
C GLU A 15 -52.09 61.86 9.68
N PRO A 16 -52.69 60.68 9.98
CA PRO A 16 -52.23 59.83 11.07
C PRO A 16 -50.84 59.23 10.78
N PRO A 17 -49.99 59.03 11.81
CA PRO A 17 -48.59 58.65 11.63
C PRO A 17 -48.42 57.21 11.12
N ARG A 18 -47.67 57.08 10.02
CA ARG A 18 -47.22 55.81 9.43
C ARG A 18 -46.44 54.97 10.47
N ARG A 19 -46.99 53.81 10.85
CA ARG A 19 -46.37 52.80 11.73
C ARG A 19 -45.31 51.92 11.03
N LEU A 20 -44.68 52.38 9.94
CA LEU A 20 -43.61 51.63 9.25
C LEU A 20 -42.20 51.67 9.92
N PRO A 21 -41.76 52.71 10.65
CA PRO A 21 -40.34 52.78 11.07
C PRO A 21 -39.97 51.82 12.22
N LYS A 22 -40.93 51.41 13.05
CA LYS A 22 -40.65 50.48 14.16
C LYS A 22 -40.48 49.03 13.72
N ALA A 23 -41.24 48.58 12.72
CA ALA A 23 -41.13 47.22 12.18
C ALA A 23 -39.83 47.03 11.39
N LEU A 24 -39.43 48.04 10.61
CA LEU A 24 -38.14 48.06 9.91
C LEU A 24 -36.95 48.07 10.87
N ASN A 25 -36.96 48.92 11.91
CA ASN A 25 -35.91 48.91 12.92
C ASN A 25 -35.83 47.57 13.67
N ALA A 26 -36.96 46.97 14.02
CA ALA A 26 -36.98 45.66 14.66
C ALA A 26 -36.38 44.56 13.76
N LEU A 27 -36.68 44.59 12.45
CA LEU A 27 -36.11 43.66 11.47
C LEU A 27 -34.60 43.86 11.32
N PHE A 28 -34.12 45.11 11.21
CA PHE A 28 -32.68 45.41 11.13
C PHE A 28 -31.94 44.98 12.41
N CYS A 29 -32.53 45.17 13.59
CA CYS A 29 -31.95 44.69 14.84
C CYS A 29 -31.87 43.15 14.88
N LEU A 30 -32.91 42.43 14.43
CA LEU A 30 -32.89 40.97 14.37
C LEU A 30 -31.85 40.44 13.38
N VAL A 31 -31.74 41.05 12.20
CA VAL A 31 -30.72 40.71 11.20
C VAL A 31 -29.31 41.01 11.74
N ALA A 32 -29.12 42.13 12.43
CA ALA A 32 -27.83 42.46 13.05
C ALA A 32 -27.44 41.48 14.16
N VAL A 33 -28.38 41.10 15.03
CA VAL A 33 -28.14 40.10 16.08
C VAL A 33 -27.87 38.72 15.48
N ALA A 34 -28.61 38.31 14.46
CA ALA A 34 -28.36 37.06 13.73
C ALA A 34 -26.99 37.08 13.04
N GLY A 35 -26.63 38.19 12.39
CA GLY A 35 -25.33 38.38 11.76
C GLY A 35 -24.17 38.32 12.74
N ILE A 36 -24.28 39.01 13.89
CA ILE A 36 -23.28 38.96 14.97
C ILE A 36 -23.19 37.56 15.56
N GLY A 37 -24.32 36.90 15.81
CA GLY A 37 -24.36 35.53 16.31
C GLY A 37 -23.67 34.53 15.38
N LEU A 38 -23.96 34.60 14.07
CA LEU A 38 -23.31 33.77 13.04
C LEU A 38 -21.82 34.09 12.92
N SER A 39 -21.42 35.36 13.03
CA SER A 39 -20.01 35.78 12.97
C SER A 39 -19.22 35.25 14.16
N VAL A 40 -19.77 35.37 15.37
CA VAL A 40 -19.14 34.84 16.60
C VAL A 40 -19.08 33.32 16.54
N TRP A 41 -20.15 32.66 16.10
CA TRP A 41 -20.16 31.22 15.94
C TRP A 41 -19.10 30.75 14.94
N ALA A 42 -18.97 31.39 13.78
CA ALA A 42 -17.95 31.08 12.79
C ALA A 42 -16.51 31.28 13.31
N VAL A 43 -16.28 32.33 14.12
CA VAL A 43 -14.96 32.56 14.76
C VAL A 43 -14.67 31.48 15.80
N VAL A 44 -15.67 31.08 16.60
CA VAL A 44 -15.50 30.03 17.62
C VAL A 44 -15.23 28.67 16.98
N THR A 45 -15.93 28.31 15.90
CA THR A 45 -15.68 27.06 15.19
C THR A 45 -14.27 27.05 14.60
N GLN A 46 -13.86 28.12 13.91
CA GLN A 46 -12.50 28.24 13.37
C GLN A 46 -11.42 28.13 14.44
N LEU A 47 -11.59 28.78 15.60
CA LEU A 47 -10.64 28.66 16.70
C LEU A 47 -10.60 27.24 17.29
N SER A 48 -11.74 26.56 17.35
CA SER A 48 -11.81 25.18 17.82
C SER A 48 -11.14 24.20 16.86
N ASP A 49 -11.25 24.44 15.56
CA ASP A 49 -10.64 23.61 14.51
C ASP A 49 -9.12 23.81 14.48
N LEU A 50 -8.65 25.05 14.58
CA LEU A 50 -7.21 25.34 14.69
C LEU A 50 -6.58 24.69 15.92
N ARG A 51 -7.26 24.75 17.07
CA ARG A 51 -6.78 24.12 18.31
C ARG A 51 -6.79 22.59 18.19
N ALA A 52 -7.85 22.02 17.62
CA ALA A 52 -7.92 20.60 17.36
C ALA A 52 -6.80 20.13 16.43
N ARG A 53 -6.50 20.91 15.39
CA ARG A 53 -5.40 20.63 14.46
C ARG A 53 -4.05 20.70 15.14
N SER A 54 -3.80 21.72 15.99
CA SER A 54 -2.54 21.80 16.74
C SER A 54 -2.36 20.62 17.71
N GLU A 55 -3.41 20.24 18.44
CA GLU A 55 -3.36 19.07 19.33
C GLU A 55 -3.13 17.78 18.55
N SER A 56 -3.75 17.64 17.37
CA SER A 56 -3.54 16.51 16.46
C SER A 56 -2.10 16.43 15.94
N ARG A 57 -1.49 17.58 15.63
CA ARG A 57 -0.08 17.64 15.20
C ARG A 57 0.86 17.14 16.30
N GLU A 58 0.70 17.65 17.52
CA GLU A 58 1.52 17.23 18.67
C GLU A 58 1.38 15.73 18.93
N ARG A 59 0.15 15.19 18.83
CA ARG A 59 -0.12 13.76 18.96
C ARG A 59 0.59 12.93 17.89
N ILE A 60 0.49 13.33 16.61
CA ILE A 60 1.17 12.64 15.51
C ILE A 60 2.68 12.69 15.69
N GLU A 61 3.24 13.86 16.02
CA GLU A 61 4.68 14.03 16.24
C GLU A 61 5.18 13.13 17.38
N ALA A 62 4.50 13.14 18.53
CA ALA A 62 4.88 12.29 19.67
C ALA A 62 4.71 10.78 19.37
N GLY A 63 3.65 10.41 18.66
CA GLY A 63 3.28 9.03 18.36
C GLY A 63 4.14 8.39 17.27
N CYS A 64 4.44 9.14 16.22
CA CYS A 64 5.28 8.69 15.11
C CYS A 64 6.76 9.07 15.30
N GLY A 65 7.16 9.46 16.52
CA GLY A 65 8.55 9.67 16.91
C GLY A 65 9.22 10.85 16.21
N GLY A 66 8.46 11.85 15.76
CA GLY A 66 8.98 12.99 14.99
C GLY A 66 9.50 12.60 13.61
N LEU A 67 9.25 11.39 13.12
CA LEU A 67 9.78 10.91 11.85
C LEU A 67 9.02 11.44 10.62
N VAL A 68 7.81 11.93 10.81
CA VAL A 68 6.91 12.39 9.75
C VAL A 68 6.43 13.81 9.98
N ASP A 69 6.09 14.51 8.91
CA ASP A 69 5.43 15.82 8.97
C ASP A 69 3.94 15.63 9.31
N PRO A 70 3.47 16.14 10.47
CA PRO A 70 2.09 15.96 10.88
C PRO A 70 1.10 16.67 9.96
N ASP A 71 1.47 17.78 9.30
CA ASP A 71 0.56 18.49 8.39
C ASP A 71 0.27 17.68 7.14
N LEU A 72 1.30 17.00 6.61
CA LEU A 72 1.14 16.09 5.48
C LEU A 72 0.31 14.86 5.85
N VAL A 73 0.47 14.33 7.06
CA VAL A 73 -0.38 13.23 7.56
C VAL A 73 -1.83 13.69 7.65
N LEU A 74 -2.10 14.87 8.23
CA LEU A 74 -3.45 15.41 8.37
C LEU A 74 -4.10 15.71 7.01
N GLY A 75 -3.32 16.15 6.02
CA GLY A 75 -3.80 16.48 4.68
C GLY A 75 -4.21 15.29 3.80
N LEU A 76 -3.92 14.05 4.21
CA LEU A 76 -4.33 12.85 3.46
C LEU A 76 -5.87 12.74 3.37
N HIS A 77 -6.38 12.21 2.26
CA HIS A 77 -7.80 11.84 2.09
C HIS A 77 -8.80 12.96 2.47
N GLY A 78 -8.63 14.13 1.85
CA GLY A 78 -9.57 15.25 1.98
C GLY A 78 -9.44 16.07 3.26
N ASP A 79 -8.27 16.00 3.92
CA ASP A 79 -7.88 16.71 5.14
C ASP A 79 -8.70 16.35 6.39
N THR A 80 -8.07 16.45 7.56
CA THR A 80 -8.72 16.30 8.86
C THR A 80 -8.05 17.16 9.92
N ASP A 81 -8.85 17.79 10.77
CA ASP A 81 -8.34 18.57 11.90
C ASP A 81 -8.24 17.75 13.19
N ARG A 82 -8.84 16.55 13.23
CA ARG A 82 -8.94 15.72 14.43
C ARG A 82 -8.47 14.31 14.18
N VAL A 83 -7.50 13.89 14.98
CA VAL A 83 -7.02 12.51 15.02
C VAL A 83 -6.84 12.00 16.45
N GLU A 84 -6.92 10.69 16.55
CA GLU A 84 -6.53 9.91 17.72
C GLU A 84 -5.40 8.95 17.34
N LEU A 85 -4.58 8.57 18.33
CA LEU A 85 -3.62 7.49 18.17
C LEU A 85 -4.04 6.29 18.99
N ALA A 86 -3.69 5.11 18.50
CA ALA A 86 -3.72 3.94 19.35
C ALA A 86 -2.52 3.96 20.31
N ASP A 87 -2.80 4.01 21.62
CA ASP A 87 -1.79 4.12 22.69
C ASP A 87 -0.68 3.06 22.63
N ARG A 88 -0.98 1.88 22.08
CA ARG A 88 -0.04 0.75 21.96
C ARG A 88 0.91 0.84 20.75
N TYR A 89 0.67 1.75 19.81
CA TYR A 89 1.42 1.90 18.57
C TYR A 89 2.14 3.25 18.58
N ARG A 90 3.33 3.24 19.18
CA ARG A 90 4.27 4.36 19.17
C ARG A 90 5.59 3.92 18.56
N ILE A 91 6.15 4.79 17.71
CA ILE A 91 7.49 4.60 17.17
C ILE A 91 8.53 4.73 18.29
N ASP A 92 9.43 3.75 18.31
CA ASP A 92 10.57 3.68 19.23
C ASP A 92 11.77 3.21 18.40
N SER A 93 12.67 4.13 18.08
CA SER A 93 13.87 3.87 17.28
C SER A 93 14.94 3.08 18.03
N THR A 94 14.65 2.58 19.23
CA THR A 94 15.47 1.54 19.90
C THR A 94 14.96 0.13 19.61
N ARG A 95 13.72 -0.02 19.13
CA ARG A 95 13.11 -1.31 18.79
C ARG A 95 13.27 -1.60 17.31
N ARG A 96 13.60 -2.85 16.99
CA ARG A 96 13.77 -3.29 15.60
C ARG A 96 12.56 -3.03 14.71
N VAL A 97 11.37 -3.29 15.23
CA VAL A 97 10.11 -2.97 14.56
C VAL A 97 9.28 -2.14 15.52
N SER A 98 8.83 -0.99 15.05
CA SER A 98 7.86 -0.16 15.74
C SER A 98 6.90 0.45 14.74
N ASN A 99 5.72 0.83 15.19
CA ASN A 99 4.72 1.42 14.32
C ASN A 99 3.91 2.49 15.07
N CYS A 100 3.46 3.51 14.34
CA CYS A 100 2.39 4.41 14.78
C CYS A 100 1.13 4.17 13.96
N LEU A 101 -0.02 4.35 14.59
CA LEU A 101 -1.32 4.21 13.94
C LEU A 101 -2.21 5.39 14.32
N VAL A 102 -2.61 6.14 13.30
CA VAL A 102 -3.40 7.36 13.38
C VAL A 102 -4.81 7.08 12.85
N TYR A 103 -5.80 7.45 13.65
CA TYR A 103 -7.21 7.36 13.31
C TYR A 103 -7.79 8.76 13.13
N ARG A 104 -8.58 8.94 12.07
CA ARG A 104 -9.40 10.13 11.88
C ARG A 104 -10.61 10.05 12.82
N VAL A 105 -10.92 11.16 13.49
CA VAL A 105 -12.15 11.28 14.28
C VAL A 105 -13.26 11.81 13.36
N GLY A 106 -14.34 11.03 13.22
CA GLY A 106 -15.48 11.39 12.40
C GLY A 106 -16.63 11.96 13.24
N GLU A 107 -17.82 11.41 13.06
CA GLU A 107 -18.97 11.69 13.92
C GLU A 107 -18.69 11.31 15.39
N PRO A 108 -19.38 11.91 16.37
CA PRO A 108 -19.17 11.60 17.78
C PRO A 108 -19.20 10.09 18.07
N GLY A 109 -18.10 9.56 18.60
CA GLY A 109 -17.95 8.14 18.93
C GLY A 109 -17.45 7.25 17.78
N THR A 110 -17.06 7.83 16.64
CA THR A 110 -16.53 7.08 15.48
C THR A 110 -15.08 7.44 15.19
N THR A 111 -14.28 6.41 14.90
CA THR A 111 -12.90 6.54 14.42
C THR A 111 -12.67 5.67 13.21
N TYR A 112 -11.90 6.18 12.26
CA TYR A 112 -11.59 5.51 11.00
C TYR A 112 -10.08 5.46 10.81
N GLY A 113 -9.57 4.39 10.21
CA GLY A 113 -8.15 4.31 9.89
C GLY A 113 -7.76 5.48 8.96
N HIS A 114 -6.70 6.21 9.32
CA HIS A 114 -6.23 7.35 8.52
C HIS A 114 -4.85 7.07 7.94
N PHE A 115 -3.89 6.83 8.82
CA PHE A 115 -2.49 6.67 8.46
C PHE A 115 -1.78 5.69 9.39
N ALA A 116 -0.83 4.94 8.88
CA ALA A 116 0.12 4.20 9.70
C ALA A 116 1.54 4.40 9.18
N LEU A 117 2.50 4.44 10.10
CA LEU A 117 3.92 4.34 9.79
C LEU A 117 4.47 3.09 10.46
N THR A 118 5.14 2.23 9.71
CA THR A 118 5.93 1.13 10.26
C THR A 118 7.40 1.42 10.00
N LEU A 119 8.22 1.39 11.05
CA LEU A 119 9.67 1.52 10.97
C LEU A 119 10.31 0.16 11.26
N THR A 120 11.20 -0.27 10.37
CA THR A 120 12.02 -1.47 10.54
C THR A 120 13.49 -1.10 10.49
N MET A 121 14.26 -1.49 11.51
CA MET A 121 15.71 -1.37 11.54
C MET A 121 16.35 -2.74 11.39
N TYR A 122 17.20 -2.88 10.38
CA TYR A 122 17.90 -4.12 10.09
C TYR A 122 19.26 -4.13 10.78
N PRO A 123 19.56 -5.11 11.65
CA PRO A 123 20.86 -5.19 12.30
C PRO A 123 21.97 -5.45 11.28
N ALA A 124 23.20 -5.05 11.58
CA ALA A 124 24.34 -5.33 10.70
C ALA A 124 24.66 -6.84 10.61
N ASP A 125 24.46 -7.59 11.71
CA ASP A 125 24.58 -9.05 11.70
C ASP A 125 23.28 -9.71 11.20
N PRO A 126 23.27 -10.32 10.00
CA PRO A 126 22.10 -10.94 9.42
C PRO A 126 21.60 -12.16 10.21
N ASN A 127 22.45 -12.80 11.02
CA ASN A 127 22.06 -13.98 11.81
C ASN A 127 21.23 -13.61 13.05
N THR A 128 21.22 -12.33 13.43
CA THR A 128 20.43 -11.86 14.56
C THR A 128 18.98 -11.58 14.18
N ASP A 129 18.62 -11.69 12.90
CA ASP A 129 17.30 -11.37 12.38
C ASP A 129 16.34 -12.57 12.49
N GLU A 130 15.31 -12.42 13.33
CA GLU A 130 14.25 -13.41 13.56
C GLU A 130 12.92 -12.98 12.95
N ARG A 131 12.92 -12.04 11.99
CA ARG A 131 11.68 -11.67 11.29
C ARG A 131 11.08 -12.92 10.64
N GLN A 132 9.75 -13.02 10.68
CA GLN A 132 9.02 -13.96 9.84
C GLN A 132 8.37 -13.12 8.75
N VAL A 133 8.84 -13.27 7.52
CA VAL A 133 8.09 -12.87 6.33
C VAL A 133 7.50 -14.17 5.80
N ALA A 134 6.21 -14.36 6.06
CA ALA A 134 5.48 -15.48 5.50
C ALA A 134 5.14 -15.15 4.05
N LEU A 135 5.39 -16.11 3.18
CA LEU A 135 5.03 -16.03 1.77
C LEU A 135 3.57 -16.43 1.51
N ASP A 136 2.83 -16.84 2.54
CA ASP A 136 1.47 -17.43 2.46
C ASP A 136 0.35 -16.42 2.09
N ASP A 137 0.66 -15.35 1.36
CA ASP A 137 -0.32 -14.34 0.95
C ASP A 137 -1.01 -14.76 -0.35
N ASP A 138 -2.27 -15.18 -0.26
CA ASP A 138 -3.09 -15.47 -1.43
C ASP A 138 -3.43 -14.15 -2.14
N PRO A 139 -3.03 -13.96 -3.41
CA PRO A 139 -3.28 -12.72 -4.13
C PRO A 139 -4.77 -12.46 -4.41
N PHE A 140 -5.66 -13.39 -4.08
CA PHE A 140 -7.11 -13.28 -4.27
C PHE A 140 -7.88 -13.65 -2.98
N ASP A 141 -8.39 -12.67 -2.22
CA ASP A 141 -9.29 -12.90 -1.09
C ASP A 141 -10.69 -13.25 -1.60
N LEU A 142 -11.16 -14.39 -1.10
CA LEU A 142 -12.43 -15.02 -1.40
C LEU A 142 -13.64 -14.22 -0.86
N ARG A 143 -13.40 -13.13 -0.12
CA ARG A 143 -14.43 -12.32 0.53
C ARG A 143 -14.99 -11.18 -0.32
N ARG A 144 -14.38 -10.86 -1.48
CA ARG A 144 -14.95 -9.89 -2.43
C ARG A 144 -16.14 -10.54 -3.16
N GLY A 145 -17.29 -10.61 -2.49
CA GLY A 145 -18.54 -11.04 -3.10
C GLY A 145 -18.91 -10.15 -4.29
N GLY A 146 -19.35 -10.76 -5.40
CA GLY A 146 -19.93 -10.04 -6.54
C GLY A 146 -19.01 -9.80 -7.73
N VAL A 147 -17.82 -10.42 -7.78
CA VAL A 147 -17.02 -10.46 -9.02
C VAL A 147 -17.37 -11.72 -9.80
N ASP A 148 -17.77 -11.58 -11.06
CA ASP A 148 -18.11 -12.73 -11.92
C ASP A 148 -16.88 -13.60 -12.22
N ASP A 149 -15.68 -13.01 -12.21
CA ASP A 149 -14.41 -13.65 -12.47
C ASP A 149 -13.35 -13.26 -11.42
N VAL A 150 -13.13 -14.17 -10.46
CA VAL A 150 -12.19 -13.95 -9.35
C VAL A 150 -10.72 -13.86 -9.77
N SER A 151 -10.39 -14.22 -11.01
CA SER A 151 -9.02 -14.14 -11.54
C SER A 151 -8.75 -12.85 -12.33
N ALA A 152 -9.75 -11.97 -12.48
CA ALA A 152 -9.64 -10.75 -13.28
C ALA A 152 -8.86 -9.64 -12.58
N ALA A 153 -8.85 -9.61 -11.26
CA ALA A 153 -8.13 -8.63 -10.47
C ALA A 153 -7.59 -9.26 -9.19
N ALA A 154 -6.36 -8.91 -8.85
CA ALA A 154 -5.78 -9.24 -7.56
C ALA A 154 -6.30 -8.32 -6.47
N ASP A 155 -6.05 -8.71 -5.23
CA ASP A 155 -6.41 -7.91 -4.07
C ASP A 155 -5.42 -6.83 -3.74
N HIS A 156 -4.16 -7.13 -4.01
CA HIS A 156 -3.04 -6.25 -3.82
C HIS A 156 -2.36 -6.02 -5.17
N ALA A 157 -1.95 -4.78 -5.40
CA ALA A 157 -1.09 -4.48 -6.54
C ALA A 157 0.27 -5.14 -6.29
N VAL A 158 0.93 -5.58 -7.36
CA VAL A 158 2.35 -5.96 -7.28
C VAL A 158 3.20 -4.73 -6.92
N PRO A 159 4.35 -4.87 -6.25
CA PRO A 159 5.22 -3.75 -5.87
C PRO A 159 5.71 -2.98 -7.10
N HIS A 160 5.42 -1.68 -7.14
CA HIS A 160 5.98 -0.76 -8.13
C HIS A 160 7.24 -0.09 -7.60
N PRO A 161 8.31 0.07 -8.39
CA PRO A 161 9.51 0.72 -7.93
C PRO A 161 9.33 2.24 -7.76
N LEU A 162 9.92 2.80 -6.70
CA LEU A 162 10.12 4.25 -6.60
C LEU A 162 11.29 4.65 -7.51
N GLY A 163 10.97 5.15 -8.71
CA GLY A 163 11.97 5.53 -9.73
C GLY A 163 12.63 4.29 -10.33
N ASP A 164 13.94 4.11 -10.10
CA ASP A 164 14.66 2.89 -10.47
C ASP A 164 14.53 1.76 -9.43
N GLY A 165 13.85 2.03 -8.31
CA GLY A 165 13.63 1.13 -7.18
C GLY A 165 14.72 1.15 -6.11
N GLY A 166 15.76 1.98 -6.26
CA GLY A 166 16.82 2.11 -5.26
C GLY A 166 16.35 2.79 -3.96
N LEU A 167 15.32 3.63 -4.04
CA LEU A 167 14.70 4.26 -2.86
C LEU A 167 13.71 3.33 -2.15
N GLY A 168 13.12 2.36 -2.86
CA GLY A 168 12.07 1.49 -2.35
C GLY A 168 10.96 1.27 -3.38
N GLU A 169 9.75 1.03 -2.89
CA GLU A 169 8.61 0.59 -3.69
C GLU A 169 7.28 1.12 -3.15
N TYR A 170 6.23 1.00 -3.95
CA TYR A 170 4.88 1.37 -3.57
C TYR A 170 3.84 0.42 -4.15
N GLU A 171 2.72 0.33 -3.46
CA GLU A 171 1.49 -0.33 -3.87
C GLU A 171 0.36 0.71 -3.94
N SER A 172 -0.89 0.25 -4.02
CA SER A 172 -2.07 1.12 -4.10
C SER A 172 -2.28 2.02 -2.88
N HIS A 173 -1.88 1.57 -1.68
CA HIS A 173 -2.15 2.25 -0.41
C HIS A 173 -0.94 2.32 0.51
N MET A 174 0.22 1.82 0.08
CA MET A 174 1.44 1.73 0.88
C MET A 174 2.63 2.20 0.06
N VAL A 175 3.54 2.95 0.70
CA VAL A 175 4.85 3.27 0.14
C VAL A 175 5.92 2.86 1.14
N THR A 176 6.89 2.09 0.69
CA THR A 176 8.05 1.66 1.48
C THR A 176 9.30 2.34 0.94
N ALA A 177 10.00 3.08 1.78
CA ALA A 177 11.32 3.63 1.49
C ALA A 177 12.40 2.90 2.28
N ARG A 178 13.64 2.88 1.78
CA ARG A 178 14.78 2.24 2.44
C ARG A 178 16.05 3.09 2.35
N ALA A 179 16.78 3.18 3.46
CA ALA A 179 18.14 3.69 3.53
C ALA A 179 19.09 2.53 3.78
N LEU A 180 20.07 2.35 2.89
CA LEU A 180 21.21 1.49 3.16
C LEU A 180 22.25 2.26 3.98
N CYS A 181 22.75 1.64 5.03
CA CYS A 181 23.79 2.20 5.88
C CYS A 181 25.17 1.81 5.36
N ALA A 182 26.15 2.71 5.53
CA ALA A 182 27.54 2.38 5.29
C ALA A 182 28.03 1.28 6.25
N ASP A 183 29.00 0.50 5.78
CA ASP A 183 29.60 -0.58 6.56
C ASP A 183 30.21 -0.08 7.89
N GLY A 184 30.16 -0.92 8.93
CA GLY A 184 30.73 -0.64 10.25
C GLY A 184 29.75 -0.07 11.28
N GLY A 185 28.49 0.17 10.90
CA GLY A 185 27.40 0.54 11.81
C GLY A 185 26.79 -0.65 12.56
N LYS A 186 25.92 -0.37 13.53
CA LYS A 186 25.11 -1.41 14.23
C LYS A 186 23.93 -1.91 13.39
N ILE A 187 23.50 -1.09 12.43
CA ILE A 187 22.41 -1.37 11.50
C ILE A 187 22.95 -1.39 10.07
N SER A 188 22.37 -2.24 9.23
CA SER A 188 22.70 -2.37 7.80
C SER A 188 21.74 -1.56 6.94
N SER A 189 20.48 -1.42 7.35
CA SER A 189 19.51 -0.55 6.70
C SER A 189 18.37 -0.14 7.62
N VAL A 190 17.64 0.88 7.19
CA VAL A 190 16.39 1.34 7.79
C VAL A 190 15.32 1.34 6.71
N GLU A 191 14.14 0.82 7.02
CA GLU A 191 12.97 0.81 6.16
C GLU A 191 11.80 1.49 6.86
N ALA A 192 11.05 2.31 6.13
CA ALA A 192 9.80 2.88 6.62
C ALA A 192 8.68 2.68 5.59
N SER A 193 7.56 2.14 6.06
CA SER A 193 6.34 1.97 5.28
C SER A 193 5.28 2.96 5.76
N ALA A 194 4.94 3.91 4.89
CA ALA A 194 3.82 4.83 5.05
C ALA A 194 2.57 4.23 4.40
N ILE A 195 1.50 4.06 5.19
CA ILE A 195 0.31 3.30 4.78
C ILE A 195 -0.94 4.18 4.94
N ALA A 196 -1.72 4.33 3.89
CA ALA A 196 -3.08 4.82 3.93
C ALA A 196 -4.00 3.75 4.56
N LYS A 197 -4.77 4.13 5.59
CA LYS A 197 -5.64 3.20 6.34
C LYS A 197 -7.14 3.42 6.11
N TYR A 198 -7.50 4.31 5.19
CA TYR A 198 -8.87 4.55 4.76
C TYR A 198 -9.31 3.49 3.72
N ALA A 199 -10.62 3.35 3.53
CA ALA A 199 -11.21 2.30 2.68
C ALA A 199 -11.03 2.55 1.18
N ASP A 200 -10.93 3.82 0.78
CA ASP A 200 -10.79 4.21 -0.62
C ASP A 200 -9.36 4.01 -1.15
N VAL A 201 -9.21 3.89 -2.47
CA VAL A 201 -7.90 3.85 -3.12
C VAL A 201 -7.19 5.21 -2.95
N ALA A 202 -5.94 5.20 -2.54
CA ALA A 202 -5.15 6.42 -2.36
C ALA A 202 -5.04 7.18 -3.69
N THR A 203 -5.35 8.47 -3.67
CA THR A 203 -5.25 9.32 -4.86
C THR A 203 -3.80 9.46 -5.34
N PRO A 204 -3.54 9.91 -6.58
CA PRO A 204 -2.18 10.19 -7.02
C PRO A 204 -1.44 11.21 -6.13
N GLU A 205 -2.16 12.16 -5.53
CA GLU A 205 -1.60 13.11 -4.57
C GLU A 205 -1.26 12.43 -3.24
N ASP A 206 -2.19 11.64 -2.69
CA ASP A 206 -1.94 10.87 -1.46
C ASP A 206 -0.71 9.96 -1.62
N ARG A 207 -0.57 9.27 -2.76
CA ARG A 207 0.60 8.42 -3.02
C ARG A 207 1.91 9.20 -3.03
N ARG A 208 1.93 10.41 -3.61
CA ARG A 208 3.13 11.29 -3.54
C ARG A 208 3.40 11.73 -2.11
N THR A 209 2.37 12.08 -1.35
CA THR A 209 2.49 12.44 0.06
C THR A 209 3.03 11.28 0.89
N LEU A 210 2.50 10.06 0.73
CA LEU A 210 3.00 8.85 1.38
C LEU A 210 4.46 8.57 1.03
N ALA A 211 4.87 8.77 -0.24
CA ALA A 211 6.25 8.61 -0.65
C ALA A 211 7.19 9.65 -0.01
N GLY A 212 6.72 10.89 0.12
CA GLY A 212 7.38 11.95 0.88
C GLY A 212 7.57 11.58 2.35
N LEU A 213 6.49 11.12 2.99
CA LEU A 213 6.47 10.70 4.39
C LEU A 213 7.38 9.49 4.65
N ALA A 214 7.33 8.46 3.81
CA ALA A 214 8.20 7.28 3.93
C ALA A 214 9.68 7.65 3.80
N ARG A 215 10.03 8.44 2.78
CA ARG A 215 11.41 8.92 2.58
C ARG A 215 11.88 9.75 3.77
N GLN A 216 11.07 10.70 4.25
CA GLN A 216 11.40 11.53 5.40
C GLN A 216 11.63 10.71 6.66
N ALA A 217 10.76 9.71 6.91
CA ALA A 217 10.87 8.84 8.07
C ALA A 217 12.17 8.04 8.06
N VAL A 218 12.53 7.47 6.90
CA VAL A 218 13.81 6.77 6.73
C VAL A 218 15.00 7.69 6.91
N GLU A 219 14.98 8.89 6.33
CA GLU A 219 16.07 9.86 6.44
C GLU A 219 16.32 10.26 7.90
N ARG A 220 15.26 10.61 8.63
CA ARG A 220 15.34 10.98 10.04
C ARG A 220 15.76 9.80 10.92
N ALA A 221 15.17 8.63 10.73
CA ALA A 221 15.52 7.44 11.49
C ALA A 221 16.97 7.00 11.23
N ALA A 222 17.44 7.05 9.97
CA ALA A 222 18.84 6.78 9.66
C ALA A 222 19.78 7.79 10.35
N ALA A 223 19.43 9.09 10.34
CA ALA A 223 20.20 10.11 11.04
C ALA A 223 20.27 9.87 12.56
N GLU A 224 19.15 9.51 13.21
CA GLU A 224 19.11 9.16 14.64
C GLU A 224 20.03 7.99 14.99
N GLN A 225 20.14 7.01 14.11
CA GLN A 225 21.01 5.84 14.29
C GLN A 225 22.47 6.09 13.89
N GLY A 226 22.82 7.32 13.47
CA GLY A 226 24.15 7.64 12.96
C GLY A 226 24.50 6.88 11.68
N CYS A 227 23.49 6.53 10.88
CA CYS A 227 23.60 5.85 9.60
C CYS A 227 23.67 6.88 8.46
N PRO A 228 24.86 7.24 7.96
CA PRO A 228 24.97 8.10 6.79
C PRO A 228 24.41 7.35 5.58
N SER A 229 23.31 7.84 5.02
CA SER A 229 22.69 7.29 3.82
C SER A 229 22.48 8.40 2.80
N ARG A 230 22.59 8.05 1.52
CA ARG A 230 22.25 8.94 0.40
C ARG A 230 21.02 8.39 -0.29
N LEU A 231 19.86 8.95 0.06
CA LEU A 231 18.60 8.56 -0.55
C LEU A 231 18.46 9.19 -1.95
N PRO A 232 18.05 8.40 -2.96
CA PRO A 232 17.65 8.96 -4.25
C PRO A 232 16.52 9.98 -4.11
N ALA A 233 16.41 10.89 -5.07
CA ALA A 233 15.28 11.80 -5.14
C ALA A 233 13.98 11.02 -5.44
N LEU A 234 12.85 11.56 -4.98
CA LEU A 234 11.55 11.00 -5.36
C LEU A 234 11.31 11.24 -6.86
N PRO A 235 10.75 10.27 -7.58
CA PRO A 235 10.35 10.47 -8.96
C PRO A 235 9.22 11.51 -9.02
N ALA A 236 9.14 12.25 -10.12
CA ALA A 236 8.08 13.25 -10.34
C ALA A 236 6.70 12.59 -10.49
N GLU A 237 6.67 11.37 -11.02
CA GLU A 237 5.46 10.62 -11.31
C GLU A 237 5.46 9.28 -10.58
N LEU A 238 4.29 8.92 -10.06
CA LEU A 238 3.99 7.63 -9.44
C LEU A 238 2.75 7.07 -10.15
N PRO A 239 2.93 6.34 -11.27
CA PRO A 239 1.83 5.69 -11.97
C PRO A 239 0.97 4.86 -11.02
N GLU A 240 -0.32 4.76 -11.30
CA GLU A 240 -1.22 3.96 -10.48
C GLU A 240 -0.78 2.49 -10.44
N ALA A 241 -0.71 1.94 -9.23
CA ALA A 241 -0.46 0.52 -9.01
C ALA A 241 -1.79 -0.22 -9.18
N GLY A 242 -2.00 -0.78 -10.38
CA GLY A 242 -3.23 -1.44 -10.76
C GLY A 242 -3.38 -2.84 -10.17
N PHE A 243 -4.62 -3.32 -10.15
CA PHE A 243 -4.97 -4.66 -9.66
C PHE A 243 -5.39 -5.61 -10.77
N ALA A 244 -5.81 -5.08 -11.92
CA ALA A 244 -6.37 -5.86 -13.01
C ALA A 244 -5.30 -6.68 -13.72
N LEU A 245 -5.57 -7.95 -13.93
CA LEU A 245 -4.72 -8.83 -14.72
C LEU A 245 -5.11 -8.69 -16.20
N GLY A 246 -4.11 -8.42 -17.05
CA GLY A 246 -4.26 -8.34 -18.50
C GLY A 246 -3.79 -9.62 -19.21
N PRO A 247 -3.82 -9.66 -20.56
CA PRO A 247 -3.31 -10.79 -21.33
C PRO A 247 -1.83 -11.06 -21.04
N ALA A 248 -1.49 -12.31 -20.74
CA ALA A 248 -0.14 -12.69 -20.34
C ALA A 248 0.92 -12.57 -21.44
N ASP A 249 0.51 -12.76 -22.70
CA ASP A 249 1.39 -12.66 -23.87
C ASP A 249 1.78 -11.22 -24.20
N ALA A 250 0.97 -10.25 -23.78
CA ALA A 250 1.21 -8.83 -23.91
C ALA A 250 1.88 -8.20 -22.67
N ALA A 251 2.16 -8.99 -21.63
CA ALA A 251 2.68 -8.48 -20.37
C ALA A 251 4.09 -7.93 -20.50
N GLY A 252 4.31 -6.71 -20.00
CA GLY A 252 5.62 -6.06 -19.93
C GLY A 252 6.27 -6.16 -18.56
N GLY A 253 7.27 -5.30 -18.31
CA GLY A 253 7.83 -5.07 -16.98
C GLY A 253 8.36 -6.34 -16.31
N THR A 254 7.98 -6.56 -15.05
CA THR A 254 8.38 -7.73 -14.25
C THR A 254 7.86 -9.07 -14.79
N CYS A 255 6.84 -9.07 -15.66
CA CYS A 255 6.28 -10.28 -16.29
C CYS A 255 6.75 -10.52 -17.72
N ALA A 256 7.59 -9.65 -18.30
CA ALA A 256 7.98 -9.72 -19.72
C ALA A 256 8.65 -11.05 -20.12
N TRP A 257 9.27 -11.76 -19.17
CA TRP A 257 9.86 -13.08 -19.38
C TRP A 257 8.83 -14.14 -19.75
N TYR A 258 7.63 -14.04 -19.19
CA TYR A 258 6.60 -15.06 -19.34
C TYR A 258 6.01 -15.09 -20.75
N GLY A 259 5.79 -13.92 -21.35
CA GLY A 259 5.40 -13.82 -22.76
C GLY A 259 6.43 -14.46 -23.71
N ARG A 260 7.73 -14.32 -23.41
CA ARG A 260 8.80 -14.98 -24.18
C ARG A 260 8.80 -16.50 -24.00
N LEU A 261 8.56 -16.98 -22.78
CA LEU A 261 8.42 -18.41 -22.50
C LEU A 261 7.24 -19.01 -23.29
N ILE A 262 6.06 -18.37 -23.23
CA ILE A 262 4.87 -18.83 -23.97
C ILE A 262 5.14 -18.85 -25.48
N ALA A 263 5.81 -17.82 -26.02
CA ALA A 263 6.13 -17.75 -27.44
C ALA A 263 7.08 -18.88 -27.88
N ALA A 264 8.00 -19.31 -27.00
CA ALA A 264 8.98 -20.35 -27.29
C ALA A 264 8.43 -21.77 -27.11
N GLU A 265 7.66 -22.03 -26.05
CA GLU A 265 7.24 -23.38 -25.66
C GLU A 265 5.75 -23.66 -25.86
N GLY A 266 4.96 -22.64 -26.19
CA GLY A 266 3.51 -22.71 -26.18
C GLY A 266 2.92 -22.63 -24.76
N ARG A 267 1.75 -21.99 -24.67
CA ARG A 267 1.07 -21.74 -23.38
C ARG A 267 0.61 -23.04 -22.72
N GLY A 268 -0.02 -23.96 -23.44
CA GLY A 268 -0.50 -25.22 -22.87
C GLY A 268 -1.44 -24.99 -21.69
N SER A 269 -1.12 -25.51 -20.50
CA SER A 269 -1.86 -25.30 -19.26
C SER A 269 -1.40 -24.07 -18.46
N LEU A 270 -0.41 -23.31 -18.95
CA LEU A 270 0.13 -22.14 -18.25
C LEU A 270 -0.85 -20.95 -18.25
N PRO A 271 -0.70 -19.98 -17.32
CA PRO A 271 -1.56 -18.80 -17.20
C PRO A 271 -1.78 -18.00 -18.49
N ASP A 272 -3.01 -17.53 -18.71
CA ASP A 272 -3.37 -16.61 -19.79
C ASP A 272 -3.44 -15.15 -19.33
N ARG A 273 -3.32 -14.89 -18.03
CA ARG A 273 -3.36 -13.55 -17.45
C ARG A 273 -2.11 -13.20 -16.66
N ALA A 274 -1.77 -11.92 -16.65
CA ALA A 274 -0.63 -11.39 -15.92
C ALA A 274 -0.91 -10.00 -15.34
N LEU A 275 -0.38 -9.76 -14.15
CA LEU A 275 -0.27 -8.45 -13.52
C LEU A 275 1.21 -8.16 -13.29
N ALA A 276 1.70 -7.13 -13.97
CA ALA A 276 3.10 -6.72 -13.99
C ALA A 276 3.28 -5.33 -13.36
N ALA A 277 4.47 -5.11 -12.78
CA ALA A 277 4.96 -3.80 -12.40
C ALA A 277 6.03 -3.33 -13.39
N PRO A 278 6.33 -2.02 -13.45
CA PRO A 278 7.57 -1.54 -14.04
C PRO A 278 8.79 -2.24 -13.42
N ALA A 279 9.72 -2.68 -14.26
CA ALA A 279 10.96 -3.32 -13.85
C ALA A 279 12.03 -2.28 -13.50
N GLY A 280 12.25 -2.00 -12.21
CA GLY A 280 13.30 -1.07 -11.80
C GLY A 280 14.68 -1.74 -11.72
N LYS A 281 15.73 -1.04 -12.17
CA LYS A 281 17.10 -1.59 -12.23
C LYS A 281 17.70 -1.85 -10.84
N ALA A 282 17.41 -0.98 -9.89
CA ALA A 282 17.91 -1.06 -8.51
C ALA A 282 16.85 -1.59 -7.53
N SER A 283 15.72 -2.10 -8.05
CA SER A 283 14.60 -2.58 -7.24
C SER A 283 15.02 -3.74 -6.36
N ALA A 284 14.86 -3.54 -5.06
CA ALA A 284 15.16 -4.54 -4.05
C ALA A 284 14.04 -5.59 -3.90
N HIS A 285 12.88 -5.33 -4.49
CA HIS A 285 11.79 -6.28 -4.59
C HIS A 285 11.04 -6.09 -5.92
N ASP A 286 10.81 -7.20 -6.62
CA ASP A 286 10.00 -7.29 -7.84
C ASP A 286 9.01 -8.43 -7.65
N ALA A 287 7.80 -8.28 -8.19
CA ALA A 287 6.88 -9.40 -8.34
C ALA A 287 6.24 -9.44 -9.73
N CYS A 288 5.86 -10.64 -10.16
CA CYS A 288 4.96 -10.89 -11.27
C CYS A 288 3.88 -11.85 -10.79
N LEU A 289 2.61 -11.50 -11.02
CA LEU A 289 1.48 -12.37 -10.74
C LEU A 289 0.88 -12.87 -12.04
N LEU A 290 0.65 -14.17 -12.12
CA LEU A 290 0.05 -14.86 -13.25
C LEU A 290 -1.18 -15.62 -12.77
N ALA A 291 -2.26 -15.65 -13.57
CA ALA A 291 -3.45 -16.42 -13.24
C ALA A 291 -4.11 -17.03 -14.47
N LEU A 292 -4.87 -18.10 -14.26
CA LEU A 292 -5.79 -18.63 -15.25
C LEU A 292 -7.14 -17.93 -15.17
N GLY A 293 -7.58 -17.43 -16.32
CA GLY A 293 -8.97 -17.02 -16.55
C GLY A 293 -9.96 -18.18 -16.43
N GLU A 294 -11.23 -17.83 -16.34
CA GLU A 294 -12.33 -18.79 -16.25
C GLU A 294 -12.34 -19.79 -17.42
N ASP A 295 -12.25 -19.31 -18.66
CA ASP A 295 -12.31 -20.14 -19.86
C ASP A 295 -11.19 -21.19 -19.91
N GLU A 296 -9.97 -20.76 -19.53
CA GLU A 296 -8.82 -21.63 -19.50
C GLU A 296 -8.90 -22.64 -18.36
N THR A 297 -9.42 -22.22 -17.20
CA THR A 297 -9.70 -23.13 -16.08
C THR A 297 -10.68 -24.21 -16.52
N ARG A 298 -11.80 -23.83 -17.15
CA ARG A 298 -12.81 -24.77 -17.69
C ARG A 298 -12.21 -25.74 -18.70
N ARG A 299 -11.24 -25.28 -19.51
CA ARG A 299 -10.58 -26.12 -20.52
C ARG A 299 -9.66 -27.18 -19.91
N ILE A 300 -8.89 -26.85 -18.88
CA ILE A 300 -7.87 -27.77 -18.33
C ILE A 300 -8.39 -28.64 -17.18
N TRP A 301 -9.40 -28.17 -16.44
CA TRP A 301 -9.91 -28.85 -15.25
C TRP A 301 -10.38 -30.29 -15.49
N PRO A 302 -11.08 -30.64 -16.59
CA PRO A 302 -11.54 -32.01 -16.80
C PRO A 302 -10.43 -33.06 -16.88
N ALA A 303 -9.20 -32.65 -17.26
CA ALA A 303 -8.06 -33.55 -17.26
C ALA A 303 -7.59 -33.84 -15.82
N TYR A 304 -7.53 -32.81 -14.97
CA TYR A 304 -7.20 -32.92 -13.56
C TYR A 304 -8.22 -33.76 -12.77
N GLU A 305 -9.52 -33.61 -13.08
CA GLU A 305 -10.58 -34.40 -12.42
C GLU A 305 -10.42 -35.90 -12.66
N LYS A 306 -9.96 -36.30 -13.86
CA LYS A 306 -9.76 -37.72 -14.20
C LYS A 306 -8.58 -38.36 -13.48
N THR A 307 -7.56 -37.58 -13.14
CA THR A 307 -6.34 -38.07 -12.49
C THR A 307 -6.38 -37.96 -10.97
N THR A 308 -7.36 -37.22 -10.41
CA THR A 308 -7.47 -36.95 -8.99
C THR A 308 -8.60 -37.74 -8.33
N LYS A 309 -8.32 -38.39 -7.19
CA LYS A 309 -9.33 -39.22 -6.48
C LYS A 309 -10.48 -38.42 -5.85
N ARG A 310 -10.24 -37.14 -5.52
CA ARG A 310 -11.20 -36.24 -4.86
C ARG A 310 -11.02 -34.81 -5.40
N PRO A 311 -11.35 -34.55 -6.68
CA PRO A 311 -11.22 -33.21 -7.21
C PRO A 311 -12.22 -32.27 -6.52
N ARG A 312 -11.86 -30.99 -6.41
CA ARG A 312 -12.83 -29.95 -6.04
C ARG A 312 -13.84 -29.78 -7.17
N ASP A 313 -15.05 -29.37 -6.83
CA ASP A 313 -16.06 -28.99 -7.83
C ASP A 313 -15.56 -27.76 -8.62
N LEU A 314 -15.54 -27.85 -9.95
CA LEU A 314 -15.15 -26.76 -10.85
C LEU A 314 -15.86 -25.44 -10.52
N ARG A 315 -17.14 -25.48 -10.14
CA ARG A 315 -17.90 -24.28 -9.76
C ARG A 315 -17.31 -23.61 -8.52
N ILE A 316 -16.82 -24.39 -7.56
CA ILE A 316 -16.16 -23.85 -6.36
C ILE A 316 -14.82 -23.22 -6.75
N VAL A 317 -14.07 -23.85 -7.65
CA VAL A 317 -12.77 -23.35 -8.13
C VAL A 317 -12.93 -22.02 -8.84
N LEU A 318 -13.87 -21.93 -9.79
CA LEU A 318 -14.13 -20.70 -10.53
C LEU A 318 -14.64 -19.56 -9.64
N ALA A 319 -15.35 -19.88 -8.55
CA ALA A 319 -15.89 -18.86 -7.66
C ALA A 319 -14.95 -18.47 -6.51
N ASN A 320 -13.99 -19.32 -6.12
CA ASN A 320 -13.23 -19.13 -4.87
C ASN A 320 -11.81 -19.71 -4.87
N SER A 321 -11.26 -20.16 -5.99
CA SER A 321 -9.90 -20.71 -6.01
C SER A 321 -9.26 -20.47 -7.38
N PRO A 322 -8.96 -19.21 -7.72
CA PRO A 322 -8.23 -18.93 -8.95
C PRO A 322 -6.94 -19.74 -8.97
N LEU A 323 -6.61 -20.31 -10.13
CA LEU A 323 -5.36 -21.02 -10.34
C LEU A 323 -4.29 -20.00 -10.73
N TRP A 324 -3.25 -19.85 -9.91
CA TRP A 324 -2.28 -18.77 -10.06
C TRP A 324 -0.84 -19.18 -9.78
N VAL A 325 0.09 -18.39 -10.30
CA VAL A 325 1.54 -18.44 -10.04
C VAL A 325 2.01 -17.04 -9.70
N LYS A 326 2.74 -16.89 -8.59
CA LYS A 326 3.37 -15.62 -8.20
C LYS A 326 4.88 -15.82 -8.15
N THR A 327 5.63 -14.96 -8.81
CA THR A 327 7.10 -14.96 -8.74
C THR A 327 7.59 -13.68 -8.10
N GLU A 328 8.52 -13.78 -7.15
CA GLU A 328 9.07 -12.64 -6.40
C GLU A 328 10.59 -12.69 -6.36
N THR A 329 11.27 -11.57 -6.54
CA THR A 329 12.72 -11.44 -6.31
C THR A 329 12.91 -10.44 -5.21
N VAL A 330 13.63 -10.82 -4.15
CA VAL A 330 13.99 -9.93 -3.04
C VAL A 330 15.50 -9.88 -2.87
N VAL A 331 16.04 -8.70 -2.59
CA VAL A 331 17.49 -8.42 -2.58
C VAL A 331 17.91 -7.72 -1.28
N GLY A 332 19.09 -8.08 -0.78
CA GLY A 332 19.69 -7.51 0.41
C GLY A 332 18.92 -7.91 1.66
N ASP A 333 18.60 -6.93 2.50
CA ASP A 333 17.94 -7.19 3.79
C ASP A 333 16.51 -7.73 3.66
N GLY A 334 15.90 -7.57 2.48
CA GLY A 334 14.61 -8.22 2.16
C GLY A 334 14.69 -9.75 2.11
N THR A 335 15.90 -10.34 2.01
CA THR A 335 16.10 -11.80 2.01
C THR A 335 16.04 -12.45 3.39
N ARG A 336 16.00 -11.63 4.46
CA ARG A 336 16.10 -12.12 5.83
C ARG A 336 14.75 -12.57 6.36
N GLY A 337 14.75 -13.63 7.15
CA GLY A 337 13.55 -14.05 7.87
C GLY A 337 12.44 -14.66 6.99
N ILE A 338 12.74 -14.98 5.74
CA ILE A 338 11.75 -15.57 4.83
C ILE A 338 11.46 -17.01 5.23
N ARG A 339 10.17 -17.32 5.31
CA ARG A 339 9.71 -18.68 5.56
C ARG A 339 8.56 -19.04 4.63
N THR A 340 8.47 -20.32 4.30
CA THR A 340 7.41 -20.91 3.47
C THR A 340 6.83 -22.14 4.15
N GLY A 341 5.60 -22.53 3.83
CA GLY A 341 4.94 -23.74 4.32
C GLY A 341 3.91 -23.48 5.42
N LEU A 342 2.77 -24.15 5.33
CA LEU A 342 1.58 -23.90 6.16
C LEU A 342 1.73 -24.35 7.62
N GLN A 343 2.41 -25.48 7.85
CA GLN A 343 2.54 -26.08 9.20
C GLN A 343 3.99 -26.09 9.70
N ASN A 344 4.92 -26.53 8.85
CA ASN A 344 6.33 -26.65 9.19
C ASN A 344 7.14 -25.61 8.44
N ARG A 345 6.97 -24.34 8.83
CA ARG A 345 7.58 -23.19 8.14
C ARG A 345 9.07 -23.40 7.86
N THR A 346 9.45 -23.72 6.63
CA THR A 346 10.83 -23.90 6.19
C THR A 346 11.50 -22.54 6.06
N ALA A 347 12.69 -22.38 6.66
CA ALA A 347 13.46 -21.16 6.54
C ALA A 347 14.18 -21.12 5.19
N ILE A 348 13.94 -20.07 4.40
CA ILE A 348 14.65 -19.80 3.16
C ILE A 348 15.85 -18.91 3.48
N ARG A 349 17.05 -19.29 3.02
CA ARG A 349 18.29 -18.57 3.31
C ARG A 349 19.04 -18.24 2.02
N PRO A 350 19.69 -17.07 1.92
CA PRO A 350 20.62 -16.80 0.84
C PRO A 350 21.66 -17.91 0.66
N GLY A 351 21.98 -18.25 -0.59
CA GLY A 351 22.90 -19.32 -0.95
C GLY A 351 22.27 -20.73 -0.95
N THR A 352 20.98 -20.87 -0.67
CA THR A 352 20.25 -22.14 -0.80
C THR A 352 19.24 -22.11 -1.95
N ALA A 353 18.78 -23.29 -2.34
CA ALA A 353 17.68 -23.49 -3.28
C ALA A 353 16.87 -24.72 -2.84
N GLY A 354 15.62 -24.81 -3.29
CA GLY A 354 14.76 -25.96 -2.98
C GLY A 354 13.28 -25.69 -3.17
N THR A 355 12.46 -26.52 -2.52
CA THR A 355 11.00 -26.44 -2.53
C THR A 355 10.40 -26.74 -1.16
N ASP A 356 9.25 -26.16 -0.86
CA ASP A 356 8.41 -26.53 0.27
C ASP A 356 6.94 -26.29 -0.05
N GLU A 357 6.10 -27.30 0.18
CA GLU A 357 4.68 -27.37 -0.23
C GLU A 357 4.45 -26.83 -1.65
N PHE A 358 4.08 -25.56 -1.76
CA PHE A 358 3.65 -24.86 -2.97
C PHE A 358 4.63 -23.76 -3.42
N ALA A 359 5.84 -23.76 -2.87
CA ALA A 359 6.86 -22.77 -3.15
C ALA A 359 8.16 -23.41 -3.64
N TRP A 360 8.85 -22.71 -4.52
CA TRP A 360 10.20 -22.99 -5.01
C TRP A 360 11.06 -21.75 -4.81
N TRP A 361 12.33 -21.95 -4.46
CA TRP A 361 13.26 -20.86 -4.35
C TRP A 361 14.62 -21.16 -4.97
N ALA A 362 15.19 -20.12 -5.56
CA ALA A 362 16.57 -20.05 -6.00
C ALA A 362 17.26 -18.91 -5.27
N SER A 363 18.58 -18.91 -5.27
CA SER A 363 19.37 -17.80 -4.73
C SER A 363 20.41 -17.32 -5.73
N SER A 364 20.82 -16.06 -5.59
CA SER A 364 21.91 -15.47 -6.35
C SER A 364 22.52 -14.30 -5.57
N VAL A 365 23.47 -13.60 -6.18
CA VAL A 365 24.05 -12.36 -5.66
C VAL A 365 23.91 -11.25 -6.70
N CYS A 366 23.13 -10.22 -6.38
CA CYS A 366 22.86 -9.07 -7.25
C CYS A 366 23.52 -7.82 -6.66
N ASP A 367 24.38 -7.14 -7.42
CA ASP A 367 25.14 -5.98 -6.96
C ASP A 367 25.87 -6.20 -5.62
N GLY A 368 26.47 -7.39 -5.46
CA GLY A 368 27.18 -7.79 -4.24
C GLY A 368 26.28 -8.12 -3.04
N ARG A 369 24.96 -8.07 -3.20
CA ARG A 369 23.99 -8.37 -2.14
C ARG A 369 23.30 -9.72 -2.38
N PRO A 370 22.96 -10.46 -1.31
CA PRO A 370 22.20 -11.70 -1.45
C PRO A 370 20.85 -11.43 -2.12
N ALA A 371 20.41 -12.33 -2.98
CA ALA A 371 19.09 -12.31 -3.59
C ALA A 371 18.42 -13.68 -3.48
N LEU A 372 17.10 -13.65 -3.29
CA LEU A 372 16.23 -14.82 -3.33
C LEU A 372 15.19 -14.61 -4.43
N HIS A 373 15.01 -15.65 -5.24
CA HIS A 373 13.99 -15.72 -6.27
C HIS A 373 12.99 -16.79 -5.83
N LEU A 374 11.73 -16.43 -5.78
CA LEU A 374 10.66 -17.24 -5.22
C LEU A 374 9.61 -17.46 -6.30
N MET A 375 9.04 -18.64 -6.35
CA MET A 375 7.83 -18.94 -7.11
C MET A 375 6.87 -19.67 -6.21
N GLN A 376 5.64 -19.19 -6.16
CA GLN A 376 4.53 -19.78 -5.44
C GLN A 376 3.44 -20.17 -6.42
N VAL A 377 2.78 -21.30 -6.19
CA VAL A 377 1.74 -21.83 -7.08
C VAL A 377 0.53 -22.25 -6.27
N SER A 378 -0.66 -21.77 -6.62
CA SER A 378 -1.88 -22.14 -5.89
C SER A 378 -2.12 -23.65 -5.91
N TYR A 379 -2.68 -24.22 -4.84
CA TYR A 379 -3.22 -25.59 -4.87
C TYR A 379 -4.60 -25.63 -5.56
N PRO A 380 -4.89 -26.57 -6.48
CA PRO A 380 -4.06 -27.71 -6.91
C PRO A 380 -3.31 -27.47 -8.22
N TYR A 381 -3.06 -26.21 -8.57
CA TYR A 381 -2.43 -25.86 -9.85
C TYR A 381 -0.98 -26.33 -9.94
N ASP A 382 -0.30 -26.46 -8.81
CA ASP A 382 1.00 -27.13 -8.67
C ASP A 382 1.00 -28.51 -9.36
N ARG A 383 -0.03 -29.32 -9.10
CA ARG A 383 -0.17 -30.66 -9.69
C ARG A 383 -0.53 -30.64 -11.17
N ILE A 384 -1.28 -29.63 -11.59
CA ILE A 384 -1.65 -29.44 -13.00
C ILE A 384 -0.43 -29.01 -13.81
N LEU A 385 0.48 -28.24 -13.19
CA LEU A 385 1.68 -27.72 -13.81
C LEU A 385 2.92 -28.59 -13.62
N GLN A 386 2.83 -29.77 -13.01
CA GLN A 386 4.00 -30.57 -12.59
C GLN A 386 5.15 -30.58 -13.62
N ASP A 387 4.85 -30.95 -14.88
CA ASP A 387 5.84 -31.06 -15.97
C ASP A 387 6.33 -29.70 -16.51
N ARG A 388 5.74 -28.59 -16.06
CA ARG A 388 6.02 -27.21 -16.49
C ARG A 388 6.65 -26.36 -15.39
N LEU A 389 6.63 -26.79 -14.13
CA LEU A 389 7.14 -26.00 -13.00
C LEU A 389 8.64 -25.71 -13.12
N GLU A 390 9.44 -26.71 -13.49
CA GLU A 390 10.90 -26.51 -13.64
C GLU A 390 11.23 -25.53 -14.78
N PRO A 391 10.76 -25.70 -16.03
CA PRO A 391 10.98 -24.74 -17.09
C PRO A 391 10.47 -23.32 -16.75
N LEU A 392 9.28 -23.22 -16.15
CA LEU A 392 8.68 -21.95 -15.74
C LEU A 392 9.58 -21.21 -14.74
N PHE A 393 10.03 -21.90 -13.69
CA PHE A 393 10.86 -21.29 -12.66
C PHE A 393 12.25 -20.90 -13.18
N ARG A 394 12.87 -21.75 -13.99
CA ARG A 394 14.16 -21.44 -14.62
C ARG A 394 14.06 -20.21 -15.51
N ALA A 395 13.04 -20.12 -16.36
CA ALA A 395 12.84 -18.96 -17.24
C ALA A 395 12.67 -17.65 -16.44
N TYR A 396 11.95 -17.71 -15.32
CA TYR A 396 11.82 -16.58 -14.40
C TYR A 396 13.18 -16.19 -13.77
N VAL A 397 13.90 -17.15 -13.19
CA VAL A 397 15.19 -16.87 -12.52
C VAL A 397 16.22 -16.34 -13.52
N ASP A 398 16.26 -16.88 -14.73
CA ASP A 398 17.17 -16.42 -15.79
C ASP A 398 16.88 -14.97 -16.20
N ASP A 399 15.61 -14.56 -16.34
CA ASP A 399 15.27 -13.16 -16.59
C ASP A 399 15.65 -12.26 -15.42
N ALA A 400 15.24 -12.63 -14.19
CA ALA A 400 15.46 -11.82 -13.01
C ALA A 400 16.96 -11.59 -12.75
N THR A 401 17.76 -12.65 -12.90
CA THR A 401 19.22 -12.58 -12.72
C THR A 401 19.91 -11.87 -13.88
N GLY A 402 19.52 -12.15 -15.13
CA GLY A 402 20.07 -11.50 -16.31
C GLY A 402 19.82 -9.99 -16.35
N ARG A 403 18.59 -9.55 -16.03
CA ARG A 403 18.20 -8.13 -15.99
C ARG A 403 18.96 -7.33 -14.94
N ARG A 404 19.39 -7.98 -13.86
CA ARG A 404 20.09 -7.39 -12.70
C ARG A 404 21.60 -7.65 -12.67
N GLY A 405 22.13 -8.39 -13.64
CA GLY A 405 23.54 -8.78 -13.64
C GLY A 405 23.94 -9.62 -12.41
N CYS A 406 23.03 -10.45 -11.89
CA CYS A 406 23.30 -11.28 -10.73
C CYS A 406 24.27 -12.41 -11.08
N THR A 407 25.00 -12.89 -10.08
CA THR A 407 25.99 -13.98 -10.20
C THR A 407 25.72 -15.06 -9.16
N GLY A 408 26.41 -16.20 -9.27
CA GLY A 408 26.32 -17.28 -8.27
C GLY A 408 24.93 -17.86 -8.13
N VAL A 409 24.21 -18.03 -9.25
CA VAL A 409 22.85 -18.56 -9.25
C VAL A 409 22.84 -20.01 -8.78
N VAL A 410 22.07 -20.29 -7.73
CA VAL A 410 21.78 -21.62 -7.20
C VAL A 410 20.31 -21.92 -7.46
N LEU A 411 20.05 -22.94 -8.29
CA LEU A 411 18.70 -23.39 -8.66
C LEU A 411 18.32 -24.66 -7.89
N PRO A 412 17.01 -24.91 -7.67
CA PRO A 412 16.55 -26.21 -7.22
C PRO A 412 16.96 -27.31 -8.20
N GLY A 413 17.17 -28.53 -7.69
CA GLY A 413 17.43 -29.70 -8.52
C GLY A 413 16.13 -30.25 -9.12
N ALA A 414 16.22 -31.12 -10.13
CA ALA A 414 15.05 -31.74 -10.76
C ALA A 414 14.16 -32.50 -9.75
N ALA A 415 14.76 -33.09 -8.71
CA ALA A 415 14.01 -33.76 -7.64
C ALA A 415 13.12 -32.82 -6.82
N ASP A 416 13.44 -31.52 -6.77
CA ASP A 416 12.61 -30.50 -6.13
C ASP A 416 11.34 -30.18 -6.94
N PHE A 417 11.24 -30.69 -8.18
CA PHE A 417 10.08 -30.61 -9.05
C PHE A 417 9.46 -31.97 -9.35
N ALA A 418 9.94 -33.05 -8.74
CA ALA A 418 9.38 -34.38 -8.95
C ALA A 418 8.12 -34.60 -8.09
N ASP A 419 7.22 -35.47 -8.58
CA ASP A 419 5.89 -35.78 -8.03
C ASP A 419 5.78 -35.69 -6.49
N ARG A 420 4.85 -34.84 -6.03
CA ARG A 420 4.41 -34.73 -4.63
C ARG A 420 2.94 -35.14 -4.44
#